data_AF-A0AAD6Y6Z9-F1
#
_entry.id   AF-A0AAD6Y6Z9-F1
#
_cell.length_a   1.000
_cell.length_b   1.000
_cell.length_c   1.000
_cell.angle_alpha   90.00
_cell.angle_beta   90.00
_cell.angle_gamma   90.00
#
_symmetry.space_group_name_H-M   'P 1'
#
loop_
_entity.id
_entity.type
_entity.pdbx_description
1 polymer ?
#
loop_
_entity_poly.entity_id
_entity_poly.type
_entity_poly.pdbx_seq_one_letter_code
_entity_poly.pdbx_strand_id
1 'polypeptide(L)'
;MSPPGTPNHSHDFNAEMQDIIVLFTPSKSGREIAQAPSICANEQDRITQDLKRRLIDAENDADIARKRLCRGRNNRTEGVAEVSPNFTVKELGVRARRQGRKFVILCSPWLALGDGDVESFFTTELDDNYDEEMRFSGGEDEVDERQGQLRKSIDILPDDLEPFRTRPWLAKSFVDGMKSQCSNTHTRLRKHALQHILTDLVTVPTPAPNAASRSTPVPDAAAPEPVTPAQLASSTSRFRHFAVRIGWREDKQKYSIWHVPFLHGNESERLDYNQLFRHSLLLMVFTCIIRGAAAAEGVMGKVSQHSKAKTMQKMFNITSTTPGAIAACAIWVIWLFSADKSFGKVGDVTGINYYDHFNLYLEKILEGLRLRQRWVRELFLYWDGHVFPEWNGARFGGGVDPDDDDEREELAEATAALHDMPVVSDDDEEGED
;
A
#
# COMPACT_ATOMS: atom_id res chain seq x y z
N MET A 1 87.77 -16.02 -4.75
CA MET A 1 86.55 -16.51 -5.42
C MET A 1 85.48 -15.44 -5.27
N SER A 2 85.34 -14.62 -6.32
CA SER A 2 84.28 -13.63 -6.51
C SER A 2 83.72 -13.88 -7.90
N PRO A 3 82.39 -13.98 -8.10
CA PRO A 3 81.84 -14.18 -9.43
C PRO A 3 81.84 -12.87 -10.24
N PRO A 4 81.83 -12.99 -11.59
CA PRO A 4 82.14 -11.91 -12.52
C PRO A 4 80.91 -11.06 -12.86
N GLY A 5 81.16 -9.80 -13.20
CA GLY A 5 80.16 -8.79 -13.55
C GLY A 5 79.37 -9.12 -14.82
N THR A 6 78.08 -8.82 -14.77
CA THR A 6 77.16 -8.91 -15.92
C THR A 6 77.18 -7.64 -16.77
N PRO A 7 76.97 -7.76 -18.09
CA PRO A 7 77.13 -6.66 -19.04
C PRO A 7 75.89 -5.76 -19.14
N ASN A 8 76.16 -4.49 -19.42
CA ASN A 8 75.20 -3.42 -19.62
C ASN A 8 74.70 -3.46 -21.07
N HIS A 9 73.43 -3.83 -21.29
CA HIS A 9 72.78 -3.77 -22.60
C HIS A 9 71.59 -2.81 -22.54
N SER A 10 71.88 -1.51 -22.72
CA SER A 10 70.89 -0.55 -23.20
C SER A 10 70.94 -0.54 -24.73
N HIS A 11 70.03 -1.28 -25.37
CA HIS A 11 69.80 -1.17 -26.81
C HIS A 11 68.29 -1.04 -27.07
N ASP A 12 67.89 0.21 -27.25
CA ASP A 12 66.94 0.73 -28.22
C ASP A 12 65.97 -0.27 -28.87
N PHE A 13 64.83 -0.50 -28.20
CA PHE A 13 63.71 -1.31 -28.72
C PHE A 13 62.64 -0.46 -29.42
N ASN A 14 62.85 0.86 -29.53
CA ASN A 14 61.83 1.80 -29.99
C ASN A 14 61.97 2.21 -31.47
N ALA A 15 63.03 1.77 -32.16
CA ALA A 15 63.27 2.12 -33.56
C ALA A 15 62.75 1.07 -34.57
N GLU A 16 62.45 -0.16 -34.14
CA GLU A 16 62.07 -1.25 -35.06
C GLU A 16 60.56 -1.52 -35.14
N MET A 17 59.72 -0.74 -34.43
CA MET A 17 58.27 -0.92 -34.44
C MET A 17 57.49 0.15 -35.23
N GLN A 18 58.16 0.93 -36.09
CA GLN A 18 57.50 1.92 -36.96
C GLN A 18 57.35 1.51 -38.43
N ASP A 19 57.95 0.41 -38.88
CA ASP A 19 57.95 0.03 -40.31
C ASP A 19 56.95 -1.06 -40.72
N ILE A 20 56.00 -1.42 -39.85
CA ILE A 20 54.95 -2.43 -40.17
C ILE A 20 53.54 -1.87 -39.92
N ILE A 21 53.25 -0.61 -40.25
CA ILE A 21 51.87 -0.14 -40.40
C ILE A 21 51.77 0.88 -41.54
N VAL A 22 52.18 0.48 -42.75
CA VAL A 22 51.73 1.12 -43.98
C VAL A 22 51.36 0.01 -44.94
N LEU A 23 50.06 -0.17 -45.16
CA LEU A 23 49.38 -0.78 -46.32
C LEU A 23 48.11 -1.50 -45.84
N PHE A 24 46.99 -0.79 -45.80
CA PHE A 24 45.66 -1.26 -46.24
C PHE A 24 44.62 -0.18 -45.88
N THR A 25 44.39 0.76 -46.80
CA THR A 25 43.17 1.57 -46.82
C THR A 25 42.17 0.96 -47.80
N PRO A 26 40.95 0.62 -47.36
CA PRO A 26 39.78 0.74 -48.19
C PRO A 26 38.95 1.94 -47.72
N SER A 27 38.75 2.86 -48.65
CA SER A 27 37.81 3.98 -48.60
C SER A 27 36.39 3.47 -48.31
N LYS A 28 35.96 3.56 -47.05
CA LYS A 28 34.55 3.45 -46.66
C LYS A 28 34.03 4.81 -46.20
N SER A 29 32.86 5.16 -46.72
CA SER A 29 32.21 6.47 -46.58
C SER A 29 31.89 6.82 -45.12
N GLY A 30 32.11 8.09 -44.75
CA GLY A 30 32.04 8.63 -43.39
C GLY A 30 30.67 8.67 -42.69
N ARG A 31 29.73 7.77 -43.00
CA ARG A 31 28.46 7.62 -42.27
C ARG A 31 28.37 6.37 -41.39
N GLU A 32 29.29 5.41 -41.49
CA GLU A 32 29.26 4.18 -40.66
C GLU A 32 30.11 4.24 -39.37
N ILE A 33 31.00 5.22 -39.22
CA ILE A 33 31.92 5.27 -38.06
C ILE A 33 31.26 5.88 -36.80
N ALA A 34 30.09 6.52 -36.93
CA ALA A 34 29.39 7.14 -35.80
C ALA A 34 28.45 6.20 -35.02
N GLN A 35 28.19 4.97 -35.47
CA GLN A 35 27.26 4.03 -34.80
C GLN A 35 27.95 2.90 -34.02
N ALA A 36 29.23 2.60 -34.31
CA ALA A 36 29.96 1.54 -33.62
C ALA A 36 30.19 1.76 -32.10
N PRO A 37 30.41 2.99 -31.58
CA PRO A 37 30.64 3.19 -30.14
C PRO A 37 29.39 2.95 -29.27
N SER A 38 28.19 3.15 -29.82
CA SER A 38 26.92 3.04 -29.08
C SER A 38 26.54 1.59 -28.77
N ILE A 39 26.84 0.66 -29.68
CA ILE A 39 26.54 -0.76 -29.48
C ILE A 39 27.44 -1.36 -28.39
N CYS A 40 28.70 -0.93 -28.31
CA CYS A 40 29.65 -1.42 -27.31
C CYS A 40 29.30 -0.96 -25.88
N ALA A 41 28.81 0.28 -25.72
CA ALA A 41 28.36 0.80 -24.43
C ALA A 41 27.13 0.06 -23.89
N ASN A 42 26.14 -0.22 -24.75
CA ASN A 42 24.95 -0.97 -24.36
C ASN A 42 25.27 -2.42 -23.96
N GLU A 43 26.24 -3.07 -24.60
CA GLU A 43 26.69 -4.42 -24.25
C GLU A 43 27.35 -4.43 -22.85
N GLN A 44 28.20 -3.44 -22.55
CA GLN A 44 28.84 -3.31 -21.24
C GLN A 44 27.84 -3.04 -20.12
N ASP A 45 26.81 -2.23 -20.36
CA ASP A 45 25.74 -1.99 -19.38
C ASP A 45 24.92 -3.25 -19.11
N ARG A 46 24.63 -4.05 -20.14
CA ARG A 46 23.92 -5.34 -19.97
C ARG A 46 24.75 -6.33 -19.17
N ILE A 47 26.05 -6.45 -19.46
CA ILE A 47 26.96 -7.32 -18.69
C ILE A 47 27.06 -6.85 -17.23
N THR A 48 27.15 -5.54 -17.01
CA THR A 48 27.22 -4.97 -15.66
C THR A 48 25.93 -5.22 -14.87
N GLN A 49 24.76 -5.09 -15.50
CA GLN A 49 23.47 -5.39 -14.88
C GLN A 49 23.31 -6.89 -14.58
N ASP A 50 23.76 -7.77 -15.48
CA ASP A 50 23.73 -9.22 -15.27
C ASP A 50 24.62 -9.63 -14.08
N LEU A 51 25.85 -9.09 -14.01
CA LEU A 51 26.76 -9.33 -12.89
C LEU A 51 26.19 -8.83 -11.56
N LYS A 52 25.60 -7.63 -11.53
CA LYS A 52 24.92 -7.12 -10.33
C LYS A 52 23.78 -8.02 -9.88
N ARG A 53 22.98 -8.53 -10.82
CA ARG A 53 21.90 -9.46 -10.52
C ARG A 53 22.42 -10.77 -9.95
N ARG A 54 23.46 -11.35 -10.56
CA ARG A 54 24.09 -12.59 -10.08
C ARG A 54 24.72 -12.43 -8.69
N LEU A 55 25.25 -11.25 -8.38
CA LEU A 55 25.82 -10.95 -7.07
C LEU A 55 24.71 -10.88 -6.00
N ILE A 56 23.61 -10.21 -6.29
CA ILE A 56 22.42 -10.18 -5.41
C ILE A 56 21.84 -11.59 -5.20
N ASP A 57 21.74 -12.39 -6.26
CA ASP A 57 21.24 -13.76 -6.17
C ASP A 57 22.18 -14.64 -5.32
N ALA A 58 23.50 -14.50 -5.48
CA ALA A 58 24.49 -15.21 -4.67
C ALA A 58 24.47 -14.78 -3.20
N GLU A 59 24.29 -13.48 -2.91
CA GLU A 59 24.12 -12.97 -1.55
C GLU A 59 22.85 -13.54 -0.91
N ASN A 60 21.73 -13.54 -1.65
CA ASN A 60 20.48 -14.13 -1.18
C ASN A 60 20.61 -15.64 -0.92
N ASP A 61 21.29 -16.37 -1.79
CA ASP A 61 21.54 -17.81 -1.62
C ASP A 61 22.45 -18.10 -0.43
N ALA A 62 23.49 -17.29 -0.21
CA ALA A 62 24.33 -17.37 0.98
C ALA A 62 23.53 -17.08 2.26
N ASP A 63 22.62 -16.12 2.20
CA ASP A 63 21.75 -15.76 3.32
C ASP A 63 20.71 -16.85 3.63
N ILE A 64 20.17 -17.49 2.58
CA ILE A 64 19.32 -18.68 2.71
C ILE A 64 20.12 -19.85 3.30
N ALA A 65 21.36 -20.08 2.85
CA ALA A 65 22.23 -21.12 3.39
C ALA A 65 22.57 -20.89 4.87
N ARG A 66 22.88 -19.65 5.26
CA ARG A 66 23.05 -19.27 6.68
C ARG A 66 21.78 -19.50 7.48
N LYS A 67 20.61 -19.12 6.96
CA LYS A 67 19.31 -19.39 7.60
C LYS A 67 19.01 -20.89 7.72
N ARG A 68 19.45 -21.71 6.76
CA ARG A 68 19.33 -23.18 6.82
C ARG A 68 20.27 -23.79 7.87
N LEU A 69 21.50 -23.30 7.98
CA LEU A 69 22.46 -23.75 9.01
C LEU A 69 21.99 -23.36 10.42
N CYS A 70 21.45 -22.14 10.60
CA CYS A 70 20.91 -21.70 11.90
C CYS A 70 19.61 -22.43 12.29
N ARG A 71 18.86 -23.00 11.33
CA ARG A 71 17.68 -23.84 11.62
C ARG A 71 18.02 -25.21 12.21
N GLY A 72 19.29 -25.62 12.23
CA GLY A 72 19.73 -26.91 12.79
C GLY A 72 19.94 -26.94 14.30
N ARG A 73 20.08 -25.77 14.96
CA ARG A 73 20.07 -25.69 16.43
C ARG A 73 18.65 -25.42 16.90
N ASN A 74 17.88 -26.49 17.06
CA ASN A 74 16.70 -26.46 17.90
C ASN A 74 17.15 -25.99 19.28
N ASN A 75 16.88 -24.72 19.60
CA ASN A 75 16.74 -24.29 20.98
C ASN A 75 15.68 -25.21 21.58
N ARG A 76 16.15 -26.19 22.33
CA ARG A 76 15.34 -27.01 23.22
C ARG A 76 14.72 -26.00 24.18
N THR A 77 13.48 -25.61 23.90
CA THR A 77 12.62 -24.87 24.83
C THR A 77 12.32 -25.80 26.00
N GLU A 78 13.32 -25.96 26.87
CA GLU A 78 13.14 -26.55 28.19
C GLU A 78 12.33 -25.55 29.01
N GLY A 79 11.14 -25.94 29.45
CA GLY A 79 10.49 -25.30 30.59
C GLY A 79 9.17 -24.56 30.38
N VAL A 80 8.38 -24.82 29.33
CA VAL A 80 6.99 -24.31 29.27
C VAL A 80 6.00 -25.42 28.91
N ALA A 81 5.59 -26.18 29.93
CA ALA A 81 4.23 -26.70 30.01
C ALA A 81 3.28 -25.50 30.20
N GLU A 82 2.10 -25.39 29.61
CA GLU A 82 1.20 -26.38 29.04
C GLU A 82 0.96 -26.09 27.55
N VAL A 83 1.23 -27.09 26.71
CA VAL A 83 0.84 -27.05 25.30
C VAL A 83 -0.66 -27.32 25.26
N SER A 84 -1.42 -26.52 24.51
CA SER A 84 -2.83 -26.83 24.22
C SER A 84 -2.92 -28.29 23.79
N PRO A 85 -3.82 -29.12 24.38
CA PRO A 85 -3.81 -30.57 24.17
C PRO A 85 -3.92 -30.99 22.69
N ASN A 86 -4.30 -30.05 21.81
CA ASN A 86 -4.63 -30.31 20.42
C ASN A 86 -3.58 -29.83 19.40
N PHE A 87 -2.62 -28.96 19.75
CA PHE A 87 -1.74 -28.33 18.75
C PHE A 87 -0.30 -28.16 19.22
N THR A 88 0.65 -28.45 18.33
CA THR A 88 2.07 -28.14 18.53
C THR A 88 2.35 -26.63 18.40
N VAL A 89 3.40 -26.13 19.04
CA VAL A 89 3.86 -24.71 18.89
C VAL A 89 4.06 -24.33 17.43
N LYS A 90 4.54 -25.26 16.59
CA LYS A 90 4.72 -25.03 15.16
C LYS A 90 3.40 -24.80 14.45
N GLU A 91 2.37 -25.58 14.76
CA GLU A 91 1.03 -25.43 14.17
C GLU A 91 0.38 -24.13 14.63
N LEU A 92 0.51 -23.80 15.92
CA LEU A 92 0.05 -22.51 16.46
C LEU A 92 0.77 -21.34 15.79
N GLY A 93 2.09 -21.44 15.55
CA GLY A 93 2.85 -20.44 14.80
C GLY A 93 2.36 -20.24 13.35
N VAL A 94 1.97 -21.32 12.66
CA VAL A 94 1.35 -21.23 11.32
C VAL A 94 0.00 -20.52 11.39
N ARG A 95 -0.80 -20.76 12.44
CA ARG A 95 -2.08 -20.07 12.68
C ARG A 95 -1.89 -18.59 13.00
N ALA A 96 -0.97 -18.25 13.89
CA ALA A 96 -0.62 -16.85 14.21
C ALA A 96 -0.16 -16.10 12.96
N ARG A 97 0.68 -16.72 12.13
CA ARG A 97 1.10 -16.17 10.82
C ARG A 97 -0.08 -15.95 9.89
N ARG A 98 -1.06 -16.86 9.88
CA ARG A 98 -2.29 -16.71 9.11
C ARG A 98 -3.11 -15.52 9.61
N GLN A 99 -3.18 -15.26 10.91
CA GLN A 99 -3.88 -14.07 11.44
C GLN A 99 -3.15 -12.77 11.14
N GLY A 100 -1.81 -12.73 11.19
CA GLY A 100 -1.08 -11.55 10.74
C GLY A 100 -1.35 -11.20 9.28
N ARG A 101 -1.53 -12.20 8.41
CA ARG A 101 -1.97 -11.96 7.02
C ARG A 101 -3.39 -11.39 6.95
N LYS A 102 -4.31 -11.91 7.77
CA LYS A 102 -5.70 -11.43 7.86
C LYS A 102 -5.74 -9.98 8.34
N PHE A 103 -4.92 -9.64 9.34
CA PHE A 103 -4.79 -8.30 9.89
C PHE A 103 -4.39 -7.27 8.83
N VAL A 104 -3.41 -7.58 7.98
CA VAL A 104 -3.01 -6.68 6.87
C VAL A 104 -4.13 -6.42 5.87
N ILE A 105 -4.98 -7.42 5.62
CA ILE A 105 -6.06 -7.31 4.64
C ILE A 105 -7.25 -6.52 5.19
N LEU A 106 -7.56 -6.68 6.48
CA LEU A 106 -8.81 -6.19 7.06
C LEU A 106 -8.64 -5.02 8.05
N CYS A 107 -7.46 -4.88 8.64
CA CYS A 107 -7.23 -4.01 9.78
C CYS A 107 -6.20 -2.93 9.46
N SER A 108 -4.92 -3.28 9.32
CA SER A 108 -3.83 -2.33 9.07
C SER A 108 -2.60 -3.00 8.45
N PRO A 109 -1.91 -2.34 7.49
CA PRO A 109 -0.65 -2.85 6.94
C PRO A 109 0.54 -2.83 7.93
N TRP A 110 0.46 -2.04 8.99
CA TRP A 110 1.53 -1.85 9.99
C TRP A 110 1.01 -1.93 11.41
N LEU A 111 1.93 -2.22 12.35
CA LEU A 111 1.66 -2.10 13.78
C LEU A 111 2.11 -0.73 14.30
N ALA A 112 1.32 -0.14 15.19
CA ALA A 112 1.67 1.00 16.03
C ALA A 112 2.58 0.51 17.16
N LEU A 113 3.87 0.34 16.82
CA LEU A 113 4.88 -0.11 17.78
C LEU A 113 5.40 1.04 18.64
N GLY A 114 5.31 2.28 18.17
CA GLY A 114 5.96 3.41 18.81
C GLY A 114 7.45 3.20 19.08
N ASP A 115 7.90 3.59 20.28
CA ASP A 115 9.26 3.28 20.80
C ASP A 115 9.46 1.78 21.16
N GLY A 116 8.39 0.98 21.14
CA GLY A 116 8.41 -0.43 21.51
C GLY A 116 8.81 -1.38 20.39
N ASP A 117 8.96 -2.65 20.74
CA ASP A 117 9.13 -3.73 19.78
C ASP A 117 7.84 -4.55 19.58
N VAL A 118 7.90 -5.52 18.67
CA VAL A 118 6.78 -6.41 18.35
C VAL A 118 6.34 -7.25 19.55
N GLU A 119 7.25 -7.60 20.45
CA GLU A 119 6.92 -8.40 21.64
C GLU A 119 6.12 -7.54 22.62
N SER A 120 6.57 -6.30 22.85
CA SER A 120 5.91 -5.32 23.70
C SER A 120 4.48 -5.01 23.25
N PHE A 121 4.19 -5.05 21.94
CA PHE A 121 2.84 -4.84 21.40
C PHE A 121 1.83 -5.86 21.96
N PHE A 122 2.15 -7.15 21.93
CA PHE A 122 1.22 -8.20 22.37
C PHE A 122 1.23 -8.42 23.89
N THR A 123 2.27 -7.97 24.59
CA THR A 123 2.34 -7.98 26.06
C THR A 123 1.79 -6.72 26.70
N THR A 124 1.44 -5.69 25.91
CA THR A 124 0.77 -4.48 26.42
C THR A 124 -0.54 -4.88 27.11
N GLU A 125 -0.75 -4.38 28.33
CA GLU A 125 -1.99 -4.55 29.08
C GLU A 125 -3.10 -3.75 28.38
N LEU A 126 -4.29 -4.33 28.30
CA LEU A 126 -5.43 -3.63 27.72
C LEU A 126 -5.91 -2.57 28.71
N ASP A 127 -5.99 -1.32 28.26
CA ASP A 127 -6.55 -0.25 29.07
C ASP A 127 -8.08 -0.32 29.03
N ASP A 128 -8.72 -0.64 30.15
CA ASP A 128 -10.17 -0.73 30.27
C ASP A 128 -10.88 0.62 30.04
N ASN A 129 -10.16 1.75 30.16
CA ASN A 129 -10.66 3.09 29.89
C ASN A 129 -10.33 3.58 28.48
N TYR A 130 -9.80 2.72 27.60
CA TYR A 130 -9.46 3.06 26.23
C TYR A 130 -10.69 3.64 25.48
N ASP A 131 -10.51 4.85 24.95
CA ASP A 131 -11.48 5.50 24.08
C ASP A 131 -11.07 5.34 22.61
N GLU A 132 -11.96 4.79 21.79
CA GLU A 132 -11.70 4.62 20.35
C GLU A 132 -11.58 5.97 19.62
N GLU A 133 -12.14 7.06 20.16
CA GLU A 133 -12.01 8.40 19.59
C GLU A 133 -10.58 8.96 19.74
N MET A 134 -9.90 8.61 20.84
CA MET A 134 -8.55 9.10 21.14
C MET A 134 -7.46 8.39 20.34
N ARG A 135 -7.82 7.28 19.67
CA ARG A 135 -6.92 6.47 18.83
C ARG A 135 -6.10 7.27 17.83
N PHE A 136 -6.66 8.36 17.29
CA PHE A 136 -6.05 9.16 16.22
C PHE A 136 -5.69 10.59 16.66
N SER A 137 -5.76 10.88 17.97
CA SER A 137 -5.55 12.23 18.52
C SER A 137 -4.17 12.84 18.22
N GLY A 138 -3.23 12.06 17.68
CA GLY A 138 -1.97 12.55 17.12
C GLY A 138 -1.02 13.16 18.16
N GLY A 139 -1.31 12.98 19.45
CA GLY A 139 -0.43 13.35 20.56
C GLY A 139 0.79 12.43 20.67
N GLU A 140 1.66 12.73 21.63
CA GLU A 140 2.81 11.90 22.00
C GLU A 140 2.41 10.48 22.45
N ASP A 141 1.12 10.25 22.69
CA ASP A 141 0.56 9.00 23.16
C ASP A 141 0.30 8.02 22.01
N GLU A 142 1.38 7.48 21.43
CA GLU A 142 1.35 6.27 20.58
C GLU A 142 0.67 5.06 21.27
N VAL A 143 0.34 5.20 22.56
CA VAL A 143 -0.40 4.26 23.41
C VAL A 143 -1.81 4.03 22.88
N ASP A 144 -2.59 5.06 22.54
CA ASP A 144 -3.98 4.87 22.12
C ASP A 144 -4.08 4.20 20.76
N GLU A 145 -3.22 4.59 19.82
CA GLU A 145 -3.14 3.91 18.52
C GLU A 145 -2.79 2.43 18.71
N ARG A 146 -1.83 2.14 19.60
CA ARG A 146 -1.43 0.77 19.95
C ARG A 146 -2.58 0.00 20.59
N GLN A 147 -3.30 0.57 21.56
CA GLN A 147 -4.46 -0.07 22.20
C GLN A 147 -5.56 -0.41 21.19
N GLY A 148 -5.89 0.54 20.31
CA GLY A 148 -6.85 0.33 19.24
C GLY A 148 -6.46 -0.81 18.31
N GLN A 149 -5.19 -0.84 17.86
CA GLN A 149 -4.71 -1.93 17.01
C GLN A 149 -4.61 -3.27 17.74
N LEU A 150 -4.22 -3.28 19.02
CA LEU A 150 -4.12 -4.48 19.85
C LEU A 150 -5.51 -5.13 20.02
N ARG A 151 -6.54 -4.34 20.33
CA ARG A 151 -7.93 -4.80 20.41
C ARG A 151 -8.39 -5.43 19.09
N LYS A 152 -8.18 -4.76 17.95
CA LYS A 152 -8.50 -5.35 16.64
C LYS A 152 -7.70 -6.62 16.34
N SER A 153 -6.47 -6.74 16.85
CA SER A 153 -5.67 -7.95 16.68
C SER A 153 -6.24 -9.12 17.49
N ILE A 154 -6.70 -8.86 18.72
CA ILE A 154 -7.36 -9.84 19.58
C ILE A 154 -8.69 -10.29 18.95
N ASP A 155 -9.49 -9.36 18.42
CA ASP A 155 -10.76 -9.68 17.75
C ASP A 155 -10.62 -10.66 16.58
N ILE A 156 -9.44 -10.74 15.95
CA ILE A 156 -9.19 -11.67 14.85
C ILE A 156 -8.39 -12.93 15.27
N LEU A 157 -7.84 -12.94 16.48
CA LEU A 157 -7.18 -14.13 17.02
C LEU A 157 -8.26 -15.17 17.35
N PRO A 158 -8.12 -16.43 16.91
CA PRO A 158 -9.00 -17.48 17.38
C PRO A 158 -8.66 -17.84 18.83
N ASP A 159 -9.66 -18.33 19.55
CA ASP A 159 -9.59 -18.66 20.98
C ASP A 159 -8.43 -19.59 21.36
N ASP A 160 -7.96 -20.43 20.42
CA ASP A 160 -6.84 -21.34 20.64
C ASP A 160 -5.47 -20.64 20.71
N LEU A 161 -5.37 -19.41 20.23
CA LEU A 161 -4.16 -18.59 20.29
C LEU A 161 -4.15 -17.62 21.48
N GLU A 162 -5.31 -17.28 22.05
CA GLU A 162 -5.41 -16.27 23.12
C GLU A 162 -4.58 -16.60 24.37
N PRO A 163 -4.52 -17.86 24.88
CA PRO A 163 -3.65 -18.21 26.00
C PRO A 163 -2.15 -17.99 25.73
N PHE A 164 -1.77 -17.83 24.46
CA PHE A 164 -0.39 -17.62 24.04
C PHE A 164 -0.11 -16.18 23.60
N ARG A 165 -1.05 -15.25 23.76
CA ARG A 165 -0.95 -13.86 23.29
C ARG A 165 0.37 -13.21 23.72
N THR A 166 0.73 -13.35 24.98
CA THR A 166 1.95 -12.76 25.58
C THR A 166 3.24 -13.51 25.24
N ARG A 167 3.18 -14.59 24.46
CA ARG A 167 4.37 -15.38 24.12
C ARG A 167 5.12 -14.74 22.95
N PRO A 168 6.44 -14.52 23.05
CA PRO A 168 7.25 -13.92 21.98
C PRO A 168 7.13 -14.59 20.61
N TRP A 169 7.00 -15.92 20.58
CA TRP A 169 6.88 -16.66 19.32
C TRP A 169 5.58 -16.34 18.57
N LEU A 170 4.49 -16.00 19.28
CA LEU A 170 3.21 -15.64 18.68
C LEU A 170 3.35 -14.30 17.98
N ALA A 171 3.84 -13.28 18.69
CA ALA A 171 4.08 -11.94 18.18
C ALA A 171 4.97 -11.97 16.92
N LYS A 172 6.10 -12.70 17.00
CA LYS A 172 7.00 -12.92 15.86
C LYS A 172 6.31 -13.59 14.68
N SER A 173 5.55 -14.67 14.92
CA SER A 173 4.86 -15.41 13.87
C SER A 173 3.77 -14.56 13.19
N PHE A 174 3.06 -13.76 13.98
CA PHE A 174 2.05 -12.82 13.50
C PHE A 174 2.68 -11.76 12.59
N VAL A 175 3.75 -11.09 13.02
CA VAL A 175 4.45 -10.08 12.21
C VAL A 175 5.11 -10.68 10.97
N ASP A 176 5.65 -11.90 11.03
CA ASP A 176 6.07 -12.64 9.83
C ASP A 176 4.92 -12.79 8.82
N GLY A 177 3.72 -13.03 9.33
CA GLY A 177 2.48 -13.09 8.55
C GLY A 177 2.16 -11.78 7.88
N MET A 178 2.22 -10.68 8.63
CA MET A 178 2.01 -9.33 8.11
C MET A 178 3.02 -8.99 7.01
N LYS A 179 4.32 -9.14 7.28
CA LYS A 179 5.40 -8.88 6.31
C LYS A 179 5.24 -9.72 5.05
N SER A 180 4.90 -11.01 5.21
CA SER A 180 4.61 -11.90 4.09
C SER A 180 3.42 -11.41 3.27
N GLN A 181 2.36 -10.92 3.91
CA GLN A 181 1.19 -10.40 3.20
C GLN A 181 1.49 -9.09 2.46
N CYS A 182 2.21 -8.15 3.06
CA CYS A 182 2.61 -6.91 2.39
C CYS A 182 3.48 -7.20 1.16
N SER A 183 4.47 -8.10 1.28
CA SER A 183 5.31 -8.53 0.15
C SER A 183 4.51 -9.22 -0.96
N ASN A 184 3.55 -10.08 -0.59
CA ASN A 184 2.67 -10.73 -1.55
C ASN A 184 1.76 -9.71 -2.25
N THR A 185 1.26 -8.72 -1.52
CA THR A 185 0.42 -7.64 -2.06
C THR A 185 1.19 -6.81 -3.07
N HIS A 186 2.41 -6.38 -2.75
CA HIS A 186 3.29 -5.69 -3.70
C HIS A 186 3.47 -6.50 -4.99
N THR A 187 3.91 -7.76 -4.86
CA THR A 187 4.16 -8.64 -5.99
C THR A 187 2.88 -8.81 -6.82
N ARG A 188 1.75 -9.06 -6.17
CA ARG A 188 0.47 -9.27 -6.83
C ARG A 188 0.01 -8.03 -7.59
N LEU A 189 0.05 -6.86 -6.97
CA LEU A 189 -0.45 -5.64 -7.58
C LEU A 189 0.42 -5.21 -8.77
N ARG A 190 1.73 -5.05 -8.57
CA ARG A 190 2.62 -4.53 -9.63
C ARG A 190 2.98 -5.54 -10.71
N LYS A 191 3.07 -6.84 -10.40
CA LYS A 191 3.49 -7.85 -11.40
C LYS A 191 2.33 -8.55 -12.10
N HIS A 192 1.17 -8.67 -11.46
CA HIS A 192 0.09 -9.52 -11.97
C HIS A 192 -1.19 -8.75 -12.20
N ALA A 193 -1.64 -7.95 -11.22
CA ALA A 193 -2.92 -7.26 -11.30
C ALA A 193 -2.90 -6.06 -12.24
N LEU A 194 -1.76 -5.37 -12.36
CA LEU A 194 -1.67 -4.11 -13.08
C LEU A 194 -2.19 -4.21 -14.52
N GLN A 195 -1.88 -5.29 -15.24
CA GLN A 195 -2.39 -5.50 -16.59
C GLN A 195 -3.93 -5.61 -16.62
N HIS A 196 -4.52 -6.35 -15.68
CA HIS A 196 -5.97 -6.50 -15.57
C HIS A 196 -6.65 -5.18 -15.16
N ILE A 197 -6.04 -4.46 -14.20
CA ILE A 197 -6.51 -3.16 -13.73
C ILE A 197 -6.51 -2.12 -14.86
N LEU A 198 -5.48 -2.12 -15.71
CA LEU A 198 -5.38 -1.18 -16.83
C LEU A 198 -6.39 -1.44 -17.94
N THR A 199 -6.65 -2.71 -18.26
CA THR A 199 -7.62 -3.07 -19.32
C THR A 199 -8.99 -2.46 -19.03
N ASP A 200 -9.44 -2.52 -17.78
CA ASP A 200 -10.74 -1.96 -17.40
C ASP A 200 -10.72 -0.43 -17.35
N LEU A 201 -9.64 0.19 -16.86
CA LEU A 201 -9.49 1.65 -16.81
C LEU A 201 -9.60 2.31 -18.18
N VAL A 202 -9.12 1.66 -19.25
CA VAL A 202 -9.22 2.17 -20.63
C VAL A 202 -10.66 2.15 -21.16
N THR A 203 -11.54 1.35 -20.56
CA THR A 203 -12.92 1.18 -21.02
C THR A 203 -13.96 2.02 -20.28
N VAL A 204 -13.60 2.68 -19.18
CA VAL A 204 -14.53 3.53 -18.44
C VAL A 204 -14.79 4.80 -19.26
N PRO A 205 -16.01 5.03 -19.78
CA PRO A 205 -16.32 6.23 -20.51
C PRO A 205 -16.13 7.43 -19.58
N THR A 206 -15.34 8.41 -20.00
CA THR A 206 -15.23 9.69 -19.30
C THR A 206 -16.65 10.20 -19.05
N PRO A 207 -17.07 10.45 -17.79
CA PRO A 207 -18.42 10.89 -17.49
C PRO A 207 -18.70 12.14 -18.32
N ALA A 208 -19.81 12.14 -19.05
CA ALA A 208 -20.22 13.25 -19.88
C ALA A 208 -20.21 14.53 -19.02
N PRO A 209 -19.57 15.63 -19.48
CA PRO A 209 -19.44 16.83 -18.68
C PRO A 209 -20.83 17.26 -18.17
N ASN A 210 -20.97 17.35 -16.85
CA ASN A 210 -22.22 17.71 -16.18
C ASN A 210 -22.78 19.00 -16.79
N ALA A 211 -23.93 18.90 -17.44
CA ALA A 211 -24.56 19.98 -18.20
C ALA A 211 -24.98 21.21 -17.35
N ALA A 212 -24.82 21.16 -16.03
CA ALA A 212 -25.22 22.22 -15.10
C ALA A 212 -24.14 23.29 -14.84
N SER A 213 -22.88 23.07 -15.23
CA SER A 213 -21.80 24.04 -15.02
C SER A 213 -21.54 24.87 -16.28
N ARG A 214 -22.37 25.90 -16.52
CA ARG A 214 -22.16 26.92 -17.59
C ARG A 214 -21.03 27.91 -17.24
N SER A 215 -19.87 27.43 -16.82
CA SER A 215 -18.63 28.23 -16.91
C SER A 215 -18.12 28.13 -18.35
N THR A 216 -17.75 29.28 -18.92
CA THR A 216 -17.19 29.47 -20.26
C THR A 216 -16.43 28.25 -20.80
N PRO A 217 -16.71 27.79 -22.04
CA PRO A 217 -16.04 26.63 -22.63
C PRO A 217 -14.54 26.92 -22.71
N VAL A 218 -13.76 26.20 -21.90
CA VAL A 218 -12.31 26.14 -22.07
C VAL A 218 -12.09 25.42 -23.41
N PRO A 219 -11.55 26.09 -24.44
CA PRO A 219 -11.28 25.43 -25.71
C PRO A 219 -10.16 24.41 -25.50
N ASP A 220 -10.37 23.20 -25.98
CA ASP A 220 -9.35 22.14 -26.15
C ASP A 220 -8.78 21.45 -24.88
N ALA A 221 -9.62 21.14 -23.89
CA ALA A 221 -9.26 20.08 -22.93
C ALA A 221 -9.31 18.72 -23.65
N ALA A 222 -8.19 18.30 -24.23
CA ALA A 222 -8.05 17.00 -24.89
C ALA A 222 -8.51 15.87 -23.96
N ALA A 223 -9.22 14.88 -24.52
CA ALA A 223 -9.65 13.71 -23.78
C ALA A 223 -8.44 13.05 -23.09
N PRO A 224 -8.59 12.55 -21.84
CA PRO A 224 -7.47 11.95 -21.11
C PRO A 224 -6.87 10.80 -21.93
N GLU A 225 -5.55 10.82 -22.12
CA GLU A 225 -4.86 9.73 -22.82
C GLU A 225 -5.09 8.41 -22.09
N PRO A 226 -5.34 7.30 -22.82
CA PRO A 226 -5.53 6.00 -22.22
C PRO A 226 -4.27 5.58 -21.48
N VAL A 227 -4.44 4.95 -20.31
CA VAL A 227 -3.31 4.53 -19.50
C VAL A 227 -2.59 3.35 -20.16
N THR A 228 -1.29 3.49 -20.45
CA THR A 228 -0.50 2.43 -21.10
C THR A 228 0.45 1.73 -20.12
N PRO A 229 0.81 0.45 -20.35
CA PRO A 229 1.82 -0.23 -19.52
C PRO A 229 3.17 0.50 -19.47
N ALA A 230 3.53 1.22 -20.53
CA ALA A 230 4.76 2.02 -20.59
C ALA A 230 4.76 3.20 -19.59
N GLN A 231 3.58 3.78 -19.31
CA GLN A 231 3.43 4.83 -18.30
C GLN A 231 3.70 4.31 -16.88
N LEU A 232 3.49 3.02 -16.65
CA LEU A 232 3.69 2.37 -15.36
C LEU A 232 5.05 1.70 -15.18
N ALA A 233 5.79 1.51 -16.26
CA ALA A 233 7.02 0.73 -16.27
C ALA A 233 8.15 1.34 -15.42
N SER A 234 8.24 2.67 -15.34
CA SER A 234 9.30 3.37 -14.59
C SER A 234 8.77 4.37 -13.59
N SER A 235 9.54 4.62 -12.53
CA SER A 235 9.22 5.62 -11.49
C SER A 235 9.00 7.01 -12.07
N THR A 236 9.87 7.44 -13.00
CA THR A 236 9.76 8.73 -13.69
C THR A 236 8.50 8.84 -14.53
N SER A 237 8.16 7.76 -15.25
CA SER A 237 6.95 7.72 -16.06
C SER A 237 5.70 7.80 -15.18
N ARG A 238 5.69 7.05 -14.07
CA ARG A 238 4.58 7.09 -13.10
C ARG A 238 4.38 8.48 -12.51
N PHE A 239 5.46 9.14 -12.08
CA PHE A 239 5.39 10.52 -11.60
C PHE A 239 4.80 11.44 -12.67
N ARG A 240 5.34 11.41 -13.90
CA ARG A 240 4.89 12.28 -14.99
C ARG A 240 3.40 12.13 -15.31
N HIS A 241 2.87 10.92 -15.26
CA HIS A 241 1.50 10.63 -15.70
C HIS A 241 0.46 10.63 -14.57
N PHE A 242 0.85 10.29 -13.34
CA PHE A 242 -0.11 10.08 -12.25
C PHE A 242 0.08 11.00 -11.06
N ALA A 243 1.14 11.82 -10.98
CA ALA A 243 1.41 12.66 -9.82
C ALA A 243 0.16 13.41 -9.35
N VAL A 244 -0.54 14.11 -10.25
CA VAL A 244 -1.77 14.85 -9.92
C VAL A 244 -2.89 13.91 -9.43
N ARG A 245 -3.07 12.75 -10.07
CA ARG A 245 -4.11 11.76 -9.71
C ARG A 245 -3.88 11.09 -8.35
N ILE A 246 -2.64 11.06 -7.88
CA ILE A 246 -2.26 10.63 -6.53
C ILE A 246 -2.07 11.80 -5.55
N GLY A 247 -2.50 13.01 -5.94
CA GLY A 247 -2.60 14.19 -5.08
C GLY A 247 -1.40 15.14 -5.09
N TRP A 248 -0.49 15.06 -6.04
CA TRP A 248 0.58 16.07 -6.19
C TRP A 248 0.00 17.44 -6.48
N ARG A 249 0.44 18.44 -5.71
CA ARG A 249 0.03 19.83 -5.81
C ARG A 249 1.23 20.67 -6.20
N GLU A 250 1.28 21.13 -7.45
CA GLU A 250 2.40 21.90 -7.98
C GLU A 250 2.57 23.24 -7.24
N ASP A 251 1.47 23.87 -6.81
CA ASP A 251 1.45 25.09 -6.02
C ASP A 251 2.17 24.97 -4.68
N LYS A 252 2.12 23.78 -4.07
CA LYS A 252 2.67 23.50 -2.74
C LYS A 252 3.88 22.56 -2.76
N GLN A 253 4.25 22.07 -3.94
CA GLN A 253 5.28 21.04 -4.15
C GLN A 253 5.15 19.87 -3.15
N LYS A 254 3.91 19.44 -2.89
CA LYS A 254 3.61 18.39 -1.92
C LYS A 254 2.42 17.55 -2.33
N TYR A 255 2.35 16.33 -1.81
CA TYR A 255 1.17 15.49 -1.96
C TYR A 255 0.08 15.90 -0.97
N SER A 256 -1.15 16.04 -1.46
CA SER A 256 -2.33 16.23 -0.64
C SER A 256 -2.90 14.89 -0.20
N ILE A 257 -3.39 14.84 1.03
CA ILE A 257 -4.04 13.65 1.60
C ILE A 257 -5.45 13.47 1.02
N TRP A 258 -6.18 14.57 0.84
CA TRP A 258 -7.60 14.56 0.47
C TRP A 258 -7.87 14.95 -0.99
N HIS A 259 -6.99 15.72 -1.63
CA HIS A 259 -7.15 16.11 -3.03
C HIS A 259 -6.50 15.05 -3.93
N VAL A 260 -7.01 13.82 -3.85
CA VAL A 260 -6.48 12.66 -4.56
C VAL A 260 -7.59 12.11 -5.47
N PRO A 261 -7.58 12.43 -6.78
CA PRO A 261 -8.60 11.96 -7.72
C PRO A 261 -8.87 10.46 -7.65
N PHE A 262 -7.84 9.63 -7.44
CA PHE A 262 -8.01 8.18 -7.30
C PHE A 262 -8.76 7.72 -6.03
N LEU A 263 -9.12 8.61 -5.11
CA LEU A 263 -10.03 8.30 -4.02
C LEU A 263 -11.49 8.52 -4.41
N HIS A 264 -11.78 9.36 -5.39
CA HIS A 264 -13.15 9.76 -5.71
C HIS A 264 -13.72 8.95 -6.88
N GLY A 265 -14.95 8.45 -6.77
CA GLY A 265 -15.64 7.73 -7.84
C GLY A 265 -15.80 8.53 -9.14
N ASN A 266 -15.85 9.86 -9.04
CA ASN A 266 -15.91 10.79 -10.17
C ASN A 266 -14.54 11.42 -10.51
N GLU A 267 -13.46 10.95 -9.90
CA GLU A 267 -12.11 11.54 -10.01
C GLU A 267 -12.04 13.04 -9.72
N SER A 268 -12.93 13.55 -8.86
CA SER A 268 -12.91 14.95 -8.45
C SER A 268 -11.57 15.35 -7.83
N GLU A 269 -11.05 16.50 -8.24
CA GLU A 269 -9.88 17.12 -7.60
C GLU A 269 -10.23 17.74 -6.24
N ARG A 270 -11.53 17.98 -5.99
CA ARG A 270 -12.06 18.50 -4.73
C ARG A 270 -12.62 17.37 -3.88
N LEU A 271 -12.52 17.53 -2.56
CA LEU A 271 -13.10 16.61 -1.59
C LEU A 271 -14.62 16.53 -1.76
N ASP A 272 -15.08 15.41 -2.31
CA ASP A 272 -16.50 15.05 -2.46
C ASP A 272 -16.76 13.80 -1.61
N TYR A 273 -17.38 13.97 -0.44
CA TYR A 273 -17.68 12.89 0.51
C TYR A 273 -18.59 11.80 -0.10
N ASN A 274 -19.50 12.17 -1.00
CA ASN A 274 -20.40 11.20 -1.63
C ASN A 274 -19.67 10.30 -2.63
N GLN A 275 -18.50 10.71 -3.09
CA GLN A 275 -17.66 9.96 -4.01
C GLN A 275 -16.38 9.44 -3.36
N LEU A 276 -16.07 9.87 -2.15
CA LEU A 276 -14.85 9.51 -1.42
C LEU A 276 -14.80 8.00 -1.18
N PHE A 277 -13.66 7.40 -1.50
CA PHE A 277 -13.38 5.97 -1.50
C PHE A 277 -14.25 5.11 -2.44
N ARG A 278 -14.91 5.71 -3.44
CA ARG A 278 -15.75 4.96 -4.41
C ARG A 278 -15.07 4.74 -5.77
N HIS A 279 -13.80 5.08 -5.91
CA HIS A 279 -13.08 4.84 -7.15
C HIS A 279 -12.96 3.33 -7.45
N SER A 280 -13.25 2.93 -8.70
CA SER A 280 -13.24 1.53 -9.16
C SER A 280 -11.93 0.79 -8.86
N LEU A 281 -10.78 1.46 -9.07
CA LEU A 281 -9.45 0.98 -8.70
C LEU A 281 -9.36 0.41 -7.28
N LEU A 282 -10.02 1.02 -6.29
CA LEU A 282 -9.98 0.56 -4.91
C LEU A 282 -10.64 -0.82 -4.78
N LEU A 283 -11.81 -1.00 -5.42
CA LEU A 283 -12.53 -2.27 -5.47
C LEU A 283 -11.72 -3.35 -6.21
N MET A 284 -11.08 -2.99 -7.33
CA MET A 284 -10.24 -3.90 -8.11
C MET A 284 -9.01 -4.36 -7.33
N VAL A 285 -8.32 -3.43 -6.65
CA VAL A 285 -7.18 -3.74 -5.78
C VAL A 285 -7.59 -4.67 -4.65
N PHE A 286 -8.69 -4.37 -3.97
CA PHE A 286 -9.17 -5.22 -2.89
C PHE A 286 -9.49 -6.64 -3.40
N THR A 287 -10.23 -6.74 -4.51
CA THR A 287 -10.60 -8.01 -5.12
C THR A 287 -9.38 -8.80 -5.57
N CYS A 288 -8.38 -8.14 -6.14
CA CYS A 288 -7.09 -8.74 -6.47
C CYS A 288 -6.41 -9.37 -5.25
N ILE A 289 -6.44 -8.69 -4.11
CA ILE A 289 -5.83 -9.16 -2.85
C ILE A 289 -6.59 -10.36 -2.29
N ILE A 290 -7.93 -10.33 -2.30
CA ILE A 290 -8.72 -11.39 -1.66
C ILE A 290 -9.02 -12.59 -2.56
N ARG A 291 -9.13 -12.41 -3.88
CA ARG A 291 -9.50 -13.44 -4.87
C ARG A 291 -8.43 -13.78 -5.92
N GLY A 292 -7.45 -12.89 -6.13
CA GLY A 292 -6.39 -13.06 -7.13
C GLY A 292 -6.54 -12.09 -8.31
N ALA A 293 -5.48 -11.97 -9.13
CA ALA A 293 -5.36 -10.91 -10.15
C ALA A 293 -6.49 -10.92 -11.21
N ALA A 294 -6.83 -12.09 -11.74
CA ALA A 294 -7.88 -12.24 -12.75
C ALA A 294 -9.28 -11.86 -12.21
N ALA A 295 -9.50 -11.95 -10.90
CA ALA A 295 -10.81 -11.64 -10.31
C ALA A 295 -11.14 -10.14 -10.30
N ALA A 296 -10.18 -9.27 -10.64
CA ALA A 296 -10.50 -7.86 -10.88
C ALA A 296 -11.37 -7.66 -12.11
N GLU A 297 -11.20 -8.51 -13.14
CA GLU A 297 -12.02 -8.48 -14.35
C GLU A 297 -13.47 -8.85 -13.97
N GLY A 298 -14.38 -7.89 -14.05
CA GLY A 298 -15.81 -8.10 -13.76
C GLY A 298 -16.30 -7.61 -12.40
N VAL A 299 -15.44 -7.08 -11.53
CA VAL A 299 -15.86 -6.40 -10.28
C VAL A 299 -16.86 -5.29 -10.59
N MET A 300 -16.57 -4.47 -11.60
CA MET A 300 -17.45 -3.38 -12.01
C MET A 300 -18.74 -3.87 -12.67
N GLY A 301 -18.70 -5.06 -13.30
CA GLY A 301 -19.88 -5.74 -13.81
C GLY A 301 -20.72 -6.43 -12.72
N LYS A 302 -20.31 -6.35 -11.44
CA LYS A 302 -20.90 -7.08 -10.30
C LYS A 302 -20.96 -8.60 -10.54
N VAL A 303 -20.05 -9.12 -11.36
CA VAL A 303 -19.94 -10.55 -11.63
C VAL A 303 -18.89 -11.12 -10.69
N SER A 304 -19.35 -11.92 -9.71
CA SER A 304 -18.44 -12.59 -8.79
C SER A 304 -17.68 -13.70 -9.53
N GLN A 305 -16.49 -13.37 -10.03
CA GLN A 305 -15.58 -14.36 -10.59
C GLN A 305 -14.88 -15.09 -9.44
N HIS A 306 -15.45 -16.21 -9.02
CA HIS A 306 -14.78 -17.09 -8.06
C HIS A 306 -13.78 -17.98 -8.76
N SER A 307 -12.49 -17.78 -8.45
CA SER A 307 -11.48 -18.79 -8.76
C SER A 307 -11.84 -20.13 -8.09
N LYS A 308 -11.62 -21.24 -8.80
CA LYS A 308 -11.69 -22.60 -8.23
C LYS A 308 -10.64 -22.81 -7.13
N ALA A 309 -9.58 -21.99 -7.10
CA ALA A 309 -8.53 -22.06 -6.09
C ALA A 309 -9.01 -21.58 -4.72
N LYS A 310 -8.31 -22.02 -3.66
CA LYS A 310 -8.52 -21.53 -2.30
C LYS A 310 -8.07 -20.06 -2.21
N THR A 311 -9.04 -19.14 -2.26
CA THR A 311 -8.81 -17.69 -2.18
C THR A 311 -8.59 -17.21 -0.74
N MET A 312 -8.02 -16.01 -0.56
CA MET A 312 -7.87 -15.40 0.78
C MET A 312 -9.25 -15.06 1.38
N GLN A 313 -10.23 -14.69 0.54
CA GLN A 313 -11.62 -14.53 0.96
C GLN A 313 -12.15 -15.79 1.64
N LYS A 314 -12.08 -16.95 0.98
CA LYS A 314 -12.53 -18.24 1.55
C LYS A 314 -11.67 -18.65 2.75
N MET A 315 -10.36 -18.41 2.67
CA MET A 315 -9.44 -18.75 3.74
C MET A 315 -9.75 -17.97 5.02
N PHE A 316 -10.08 -16.69 4.96
CA PHE A 316 -10.33 -15.89 6.17
C PHE A 316 -11.79 -15.70 6.51
N ASN A 317 -12.68 -16.33 5.74
CA ASN A 317 -14.11 -16.09 5.78
C ASN A 317 -14.39 -14.58 5.68
N ILE A 318 -13.89 -13.94 4.62
CA ILE A 318 -14.16 -12.52 4.36
C ILE A 318 -15.50 -12.43 3.66
N THR A 319 -16.38 -11.70 4.32
CA THR A 319 -17.83 -11.75 4.21
C THR A 319 -18.40 -10.37 3.89
N SER A 320 -17.68 -9.34 4.31
CA SER A 320 -18.02 -7.94 4.15
C SER A 320 -16.72 -7.14 4.10
N THR A 321 -16.84 -5.90 3.65
CA THR A 321 -15.76 -4.92 3.68
C THR A 321 -15.58 -4.39 5.11
N THR A 322 -14.37 -3.96 5.46
CA THR A 322 -14.04 -3.31 6.74
C THR A 322 -13.45 -1.92 6.51
N PRO A 323 -13.57 -0.98 7.48
CA PRO A 323 -12.92 0.33 7.38
C PRO A 323 -11.42 0.25 7.05
N GLY A 324 -10.71 -0.65 7.74
CA GLY A 324 -9.28 -0.89 7.51
C GLY A 324 -8.95 -1.38 6.11
N ALA A 325 -9.81 -2.23 5.51
CA ALA A 325 -9.63 -2.69 4.14
C ALA A 325 -9.75 -1.54 3.13
N ILE A 326 -10.73 -0.65 3.30
CA ILE A 326 -10.93 0.52 2.43
C ILE A 326 -9.73 1.46 2.52
N ALA A 327 -9.34 1.83 3.74
CA ALA A 327 -8.19 2.71 3.98
C ALA A 327 -6.88 2.10 3.45
N ALA A 328 -6.65 0.80 3.63
CA ALA A 328 -5.48 0.11 3.08
C ALA A 328 -5.48 0.10 1.54
N CYS A 329 -6.65 -0.09 0.90
CA CYS A 329 -6.76 -0.03 -0.55
C CYS A 329 -6.48 1.37 -1.11
N ALA A 330 -6.91 2.42 -0.40
CA ALA A 330 -6.61 3.81 -0.76
C ALA A 330 -5.09 4.05 -0.86
N ILE A 331 -4.34 3.72 0.18
CA ILE A 331 -2.88 3.89 0.18
C ILE A 331 -2.17 2.95 -0.80
N TRP A 332 -2.69 1.74 -1.03
CA TRP A 332 -2.13 0.83 -2.04
C TRP A 332 -2.33 1.35 -3.45
N VAL A 333 -3.47 1.97 -3.77
CA VAL A 333 -3.68 2.63 -5.08
C VAL A 333 -2.73 3.81 -5.24
N ILE A 334 -2.64 4.70 -4.24
CA ILE A 334 -1.69 5.83 -4.26
C ILE A 334 -0.27 5.32 -4.50
N TRP A 335 0.18 4.32 -3.74
CA TRP A 335 1.50 3.72 -3.91
C TRP A 335 1.68 3.02 -5.26
N LEU A 336 0.66 2.32 -5.78
CA LEU A 336 0.73 1.60 -7.05
C LEU A 336 1.10 2.54 -8.21
N PHE A 337 0.53 3.74 -8.20
CA PHE A 337 0.75 4.79 -9.21
C PHE A 337 1.84 5.80 -8.83
N SER A 338 2.44 5.70 -7.64
CA SER A 338 3.55 6.55 -7.18
C SER A 338 4.88 6.23 -7.85
N ALA A 339 5.85 7.14 -7.73
CA ALA A 339 7.23 6.89 -8.16
C ALA A 339 7.98 5.87 -7.27
N ASP A 340 7.46 5.56 -6.08
CA ASP A 340 8.12 4.71 -5.08
C ASP A 340 8.32 3.28 -5.60
N LYS A 341 9.42 2.64 -5.25
CA LYS A 341 9.72 1.26 -5.69
C LYS A 341 9.23 0.23 -4.69
N SER A 342 9.29 0.57 -3.41
CA SER A 342 8.89 -0.30 -2.30
C SER A 342 7.68 0.26 -1.58
N PHE A 343 6.91 -0.60 -0.94
CA PHE A 343 5.79 -0.20 -0.09
C PHE A 343 6.27 -0.21 1.37
N GLY A 344 6.52 0.97 1.91
CA GLY A 344 6.89 1.21 3.31
C GLY A 344 5.95 2.22 3.96
N LYS A 345 6.21 2.57 5.23
CA LYS A 345 5.45 3.64 5.92
C LYS A 345 5.60 4.98 5.20
N VAL A 346 6.80 5.29 4.71
CA VAL A 346 7.11 6.47 3.91
C VAL A 346 7.67 6.04 2.55
N GLY A 347 7.25 6.72 1.49
CA GLY A 347 7.72 6.50 0.12
C GLY A 347 9.20 6.80 -0.05
N ASP A 348 9.95 5.91 -0.72
CA ASP A 348 11.40 6.03 -0.92
C ASP A 348 11.81 7.13 -1.91
N VAL A 349 10.88 7.58 -2.74
CA VAL A 349 11.11 8.62 -3.77
C VAL A 349 10.19 9.81 -3.56
N THR A 350 8.91 9.57 -3.31
CA THR A 350 7.89 10.62 -3.21
C THR A 350 7.84 11.29 -1.84
N GLY A 351 8.35 10.62 -0.79
CA GLY A 351 8.21 11.05 0.60
C GLY A 351 6.78 11.00 1.14
N ILE A 352 5.82 10.39 0.41
CA ILE A 352 4.44 10.24 0.89
C ILE A 352 4.44 9.40 2.17
N ASN A 353 3.87 9.92 3.26
CA ASN A 353 3.67 9.15 4.48
C ASN A 353 2.39 8.31 4.36
N TYR A 354 2.52 7.11 3.82
CA TYR A 354 1.44 6.14 3.66
C TYR A 354 0.84 5.71 4.99
N TYR A 355 1.61 5.72 6.08
CA TYR A 355 1.11 5.41 7.42
C TYR A 355 0.12 6.47 7.90
N ASP A 356 0.50 7.75 7.80
CA ASP A 356 -0.37 8.87 8.18
C ASP A 356 -1.62 8.93 7.29
N HIS A 357 -1.46 8.76 5.98
CA HIS A 357 -2.60 8.71 5.06
C HIS A 357 -3.57 7.59 5.44
N PHE A 358 -3.04 6.39 5.76
CA PHE A 358 -3.86 5.27 6.20
C PHE A 358 -4.64 5.59 7.47
N ASN A 359 -3.98 6.14 8.48
CA ASN A 359 -4.62 6.47 9.75
C ASN A 359 -5.69 7.55 9.58
N LEU A 360 -5.41 8.62 8.82
CA LEU A 360 -6.40 9.66 8.53
C LEU A 360 -7.59 9.14 7.73
N TYR A 361 -7.38 8.27 6.74
CA TYR A 361 -8.48 7.64 6.00
C TYR A 361 -9.30 6.73 6.90
N LEU A 362 -8.65 5.94 7.75
CA LEU A 362 -9.32 5.04 8.69
C LEU A 362 -10.13 5.82 9.72
N GLU A 363 -9.53 6.85 10.32
CA GLU A 363 -10.18 7.79 11.24
C GLU A 363 -11.44 8.37 10.59
N LYS A 364 -11.33 8.90 9.37
CA LYS A 364 -12.48 9.53 8.72
C LYS A 364 -13.63 8.57 8.45
N ILE A 365 -13.32 7.32 8.10
CA ILE A 365 -14.35 6.28 7.92
C ILE A 365 -14.98 5.88 9.25
N LEU A 366 -14.18 5.73 10.31
CA LEU A 366 -14.67 5.37 11.65
C LEU A 366 -15.50 6.50 12.27
N GLU A 367 -15.06 7.75 12.14
CA GLU A 367 -15.81 8.93 12.55
C GLU A 367 -17.19 8.97 11.87
N GLY A 368 -17.22 8.79 10.54
CA GLY A 368 -18.48 8.76 9.81
C GLY A 368 -19.37 7.55 10.16
N LEU A 369 -18.81 6.38 10.52
CA LEU A 369 -19.58 5.27 11.07
C LEU A 369 -20.19 5.60 12.44
N ARG A 370 -19.39 6.20 13.33
CA ARG A 370 -19.81 6.59 14.70
C ARG A 370 -20.94 7.62 14.66
N LEU A 371 -20.78 8.65 13.84
CA LEU A 371 -21.80 9.66 13.58
C LEU A 371 -22.94 9.12 12.70
N ARG A 372 -22.80 7.90 12.17
CA ARG A 372 -23.69 7.23 11.21
C ARG A 372 -24.04 8.13 10.03
N GLN A 373 -23.04 8.80 9.48
CA GLN A 373 -23.16 9.66 8.32
C GLN A 373 -23.61 8.85 7.10
N ARG A 374 -24.54 9.42 6.32
CA ARG A 374 -25.11 8.77 5.13
C ARG A 374 -24.06 8.33 4.13
N TRP A 375 -23.07 9.17 3.84
CA TRP A 375 -22.04 8.86 2.84
C TRP A 375 -21.24 7.59 3.16
N VAL A 376 -20.98 7.30 4.46
CA VAL A 376 -20.27 6.08 4.89
C VAL A 376 -21.15 4.84 4.79
N ARG A 377 -22.42 4.92 5.18
CA ARG A 377 -23.37 3.81 5.01
C ARG A 377 -23.49 3.42 3.54
N GLU A 378 -23.68 4.41 2.67
CA GLU A 378 -23.70 4.21 1.23
C GLU A 378 -22.36 3.73 0.68
N LEU A 379 -21.22 4.15 1.25
CA LEU A 379 -19.90 3.63 0.89
C LEU A 379 -19.81 2.12 1.13
N PHE A 380 -20.25 1.63 2.29
CA PHE A 380 -20.26 0.19 2.58
C PHE A 380 -21.26 -0.58 1.70
N LEU A 381 -22.45 -0.03 1.45
CA LEU A 381 -23.40 -0.61 0.49
C LEU A 381 -22.79 -0.69 -0.91
N TYR A 382 -22.08 0.35 -1.34
CA TYR A 382 -21.37 0.38 -2.62
C TYR A 382 -20.28 -0.69 -2.67
N TRP A 383 -19.41 -0.77 -1.67
CA TRP A 383 -18.32 -1.75 -1.63
C TRP A 383 -18.85 -3.19 -1.56
N ASP A 384 -19.77 -3.49 -0.65
CA ASP A 384 -20.30 -4.84 -0.47
C ASP A 384 -21.12 -5.28 -1.68
N GLY A 385 -21.89 -4.38 -2.31
CA GLY A 385 -22.65 -4.67 -3.52
C GLY A 385 -21.80 -4.97 -4.77
N HIS A 386 -20.56 -4.49 -4.83
CA HIS A 386 -19.63 -4.79 -5.94
C HIS A 386 -18.69 -5.94 -5.60
N VAL A 387 -18.16 -5.98 -4.39
CA VAL A 387 -17.19 -6.98 -3.98
C VAL A 387 -17.91 -8.26 -3.58
N PHE A 388 -19.00 -8.22 -2.82
CA PHE A 388 -19.69 -9.41 -2.29
C PHE A 388 -21.15 -9.48 -2.78
N PRO A 389 -21.42 -9.47 -4.10
CA PRO A 389 -22.78 -9.43 -4.63
C PRO A 389 -23.61 -10.66 -4.21
N GLU A 390 -22.97 -11.78 -3.85
CA GLU A 390 -23.65 -12.96 -3.35
C GLU A 390 -24.14 -12.85 -1.88
N TRP A 391 -23.80 -11.77 -1.18
CA TRP A 391 -24.11 -11.53 0.23
C TRP A 391 -25.03 -10.31 0.30
N ASN A 392 -26.35 -10.53 0.28
CA ASN A 392 -27.37 -9.48 0.26
C ASN A 392 -27.53 -8.69 1.58
N GLY A 393 -26.47 -8.60 2.39
CA GLY A 393 -26.50 -7.88 3.66
C GLY A 393 -25.20 -7.13 3.89
N ALA A 394 -25.22 -5.81 3.73
CA ALA A 394 -24.10 -4.97 4.12
C ALA A 394 -24.05 -4.91 5.65
N ARG A 395 -22.97 -5.41 6.25
CA ARG A 395 -22.80 -5.44 7.71
C ARG A 395 -22.87 -4.05 8.34
N PHE A 396 -22.37 -3.04 7.62
CA PHE A 396 -22.33 -1.64 8.04
C PHE A 396 -23.33 -0.75 7.29
N GLY A 397 -24.02 -1.28 6.28
CA GLY A 397 -24.89 -0.49 5.40
C GLY A 397 -26.28 -0.23 5.96
N GLY A 398 -26.67 -0.91 7.04
CA GLY A 398 -28.01 -0.84 7.62
C GLY A 398 -29.05 -1.47 6.69
N GLY A 399 -29.85 -2.41 7.19
CA GLY A 399 -31.18 -2.58 6.63
C GLY A 399 -31.89 -1.26 6.91
N VAL A 400 -32.17 -0.48 5.87
CA VAL A 400 -32.85 0.82 5.99
C VAL A 400 -34.25 0.52 6.53
N ASP A 401 -34.51 0.89 7.78
CA ASP A 401 -35.87 1.25 8.18
C ASP A 401 -36.08 2.69 7.65
N PRO A 402 -36.98 2.90 6.68
CA PRO A 402 -37.12 4.19 5.99
C PRO A 402 -37.42 5.37 6.92
N ASP A 403 -38.01 5.11 8.08
CA ASP A 403 -38.45 6.14 9.03
C ASP A 403 -37.30 6.70 9.89
N ASP A 404 -36.13 6.05 9.91
CA ASP A 404 -35.00 6.39 10.80
C ASP A 404 -34.06 7.47 10.21
N ASP A 405 -34.20 7.79 8.91
CA ASP A 405 -33.37 8.78 8.22
C ASP A 405 -33.93 10.21 8.34
N ASP A 406 -35.25 10.39 8.35
CA ASP A 406 -35.89 11.71 8.42
C ASP A 406 -35.73 12.37 9.80
N GLU A 407 -35.95 11.64 10.90
CA GLU A 407 -35.78 12.17 12.27
C GLU A 407 -34.33 12.59 12.57
N ARG A 408 -33.38 12.12 11.76
CA ARG A 408 -31.95 12.20 12.07
C ARG A 408 -31.20 13.22 11.23
N GLU A 409 -31.68 13.49 10.02
CA GLU A 409 -31.30 14.70 9.27
C GLU A 409 -31.71 15.96 10.06
N GLU A 410 -32.91 15.95 10.65
CA GLU A 410 -33.36 17.03 11.55
C GLU A 410 -32.44 17.22 12.77
N LEU A 411 -31.98 16.12 13.38
CA LEU A 411 -31.09 16.16 14.56
C LEU A 411 -29.68 16.68 14.21
N ALA A 412 -29.17 16.35 13.03
CA ALA A 412 -27.88 16.82 12.53
C ALA A 412 -27.92 18.31 12.15
N GLU A 413 -29.00 18.77 11.52
CA GLU A 413 -29.23 20.20 11.26
C GLU A 413 -29.34 20.98 12.58
N ALA A 414 -30.03 20.44 13.58
CA ALA A 414 -30.15 21.06 14.90
C ALA A 414 -28.80 21.17 15.63
N THR A 415 -27.92 20.17 15.50
CA THR A 415 -26.57 20.25 16.10
C THR A 415 -25.65 21.22 15.36
N ALA A 416 -25.74 21.29 14.03
CA ALA A 416 -24.99 22.27 13.26
C ALA A 416 -25.43 23.70 13.60
N ALA A 417 -26.74 23.92 13.78
CA ALA A 417 -27.28 25.22 14.19
C ALA A 417 -26.83 25.65 15.60
N LEU A 418 -26.70 24.71 16.54
CA LEU A 418 -26.17 25.02 17.89
C LEU A 418 -24.71 25.47 17.88
N HIS A 419 -23.90 24.95 16.95
CA HIS A 419 -22.48 25.29 16.85
C HIS A 419 -22.25 26.66 16.19
N ASP A 420 -23.24 27.17 15.45
CA ASP A 420 -23.19 28.47 14.77
C ASP A 420 -23.88 29.59 15.58
N MET A 421 -24.36 29.28 16.79
CA MET A 421 -24.86 30.31 17.69
C MET A 421 -23.71 31.24 18.10
N PRO A 422 -23.83 32.56 17.88
CA PRO A 422 -22.81 33.51 18.30
C PRO A 422 -22.67 33.40 19.82
N VAL A 423 -21.45 33.09 20.26
CA VAL A 423 -21.10 33.13 21.68
C VAL A 423 -21.39 34.56 22.14
N VAL A 424 -22.44 34.71 22.94
CA VAL A 424 -22.77 35.98 23.58
C VAL A 424 -21.61 36.25 24.52
N SER A 425 -20.74 37.18 24.13
CA SER A 425 -19.69 37.70 24.98
C SER A 425 -20.37 38.51 26.07
N ASP A 426 -20.43 37.96 27.28
CA ASP A 426 -20.87 38.64 28.50
C ASP A 426 -19.80 39.68 28.92
N ASP A 427 -19.51 40.65 28.05
CA ASP A 427 -18.56 41.75 28.28
C ASP A 427 -19.27 43.06 28.70
N ASP A 428 -20.47 42.98 29.28
CA ASP A 428 -21.20 44.12 29.84
C ASP A 428 -21.31 44.02 31.38
N GLU A 429 -20.16 44.00 32.06
CA GLU A 429 -20.06 44.42 33.48
C GLU A 429 -19.05 45.57 33.60
N GLU A 430 -19.35 46.70 32.95
CA GLU A 430 -18.82 48.00 33.37
C GLU A 430 -19.95 48.90 33.87
N GLY A 431 -19.95 49.12 35.19
CA GLY A 431 -20.47 50.33 35.81
C GLY A 431 -21.70 50.16 36.68
N GLU A 432 -21.53 50.34 37.99
CA GLU A 432 -22.10 51.52 38.69
C GLU A 432 -21.59 51.60 40.15
N ASP A 433 -20.96 52.75 40.43
CA ASP A 433 -20.83 53.56 41.67
C ASP A 433 -20.21 53.02 42.98
#